data_AF-A0A7R7EHA3-F1
#
_entry.id   AF-A0A7R7EHA3-F1
#
_cell.length_a   1.000
_cell.length_b   1.000
_cell.length_c   1.000
_cell.angle_alpha   90.00
_cell.angle_beta   90.00
_cell.angle_gamma   90.00
#
_symmetry.space_group_name_H-M   'P 1'
#
loop_
_entity.id
_entity.type
_entity.pdbx_description
1 polymer ?
#
loop_
_entity_poly.entity_id
_entity_poly.type
_entity_poly.pdbx_seq_one_letter_code
_entity_poly.pdbx_strand_id
1 'polypeptide(L)' 'MKKLIKNNVYWVGFIDWELESFHGADYSINHGSSQNAYLIKEEKNVLIDTV' A
#
# COMPACT_ATOMS: atom_id res chain seq x y z
N MET A 1 -1.65 -8.28 4.16
CA MET A 1 -1.14 -9.55 3.57
C MET A 1 0.19 -9.24 2.90
N LYS A 2 1.26 -10.03 3.14
CA LYS A 2 2.56 -9.80 2.48
C LYS A 2 2.58 -10.47 1.11
N LYS A 3 2.88 -9.73 0.04
CA LYS A 3 2.93 -10.26 -1.34
C LYS A 3 4.32 -10.03 -1.95
N LEU A 4 4.91 -11.06 -2.55
CA LEU A 4 6.16 -10.92 -3.29
C LEU A 4 5.89 -10.16 -4.60
N ILE A 5 6.64 -9.08 -4.83
CA ILE A 5 6.57 -8.29 -6.07
C ILE A 5 7.68 -8.72 -7.03
N LYS A 6 8.93 -8.65 -6.58
CA LYS A 6 10.11 -9.04 -7.36
C LYS A 6 11.28 -9.30 -6.42
N ASN A 7 12.03 -10.39 -6.65
CA ASN A 7 13.21 -10.77 -5.87
C ASN A 7 12.92 -10.84 -4.36
N ASN A 8 13.33 -9.81 -3.64
CA ASN A 8 13.27 -9.62 -2.20
C ASN A 8 12.45 -8.39 -1.80
N VAL A 9 11.72 -7.80 -2.76
CA VAL A 9 10.79 -6.69 -2.58
C VAL A 9 9.39 -7.26 -2.36
N TYR A 10 8.81 -6.92 -1.22
CA TYR A 10 7.48 -7.37 -0.84
C TYR A 10 6.55 -6.17 -0.65
N TRP A 11 5.36 -6.25 -1.26
CA TRP A 11 4.27 -5.37 -0.89
C TRP A 11 3.70 -5.81 0.45
N VAL A 12 3.56 -4.84 1.34
CA VAL A 12 3.03 -5.00 2.71
C VAL A 12 1.96 -3.96 3.02
N GLY A 13 1.39 -3.34 1.99
CA GLY A 13 0.35 -2.32 2.10
C GLY A 13 -1.03 -2.85 2.48
N PHE A 14 -2.02 -1.97 2.30
CA PHE A 14 -3.43 -2.20 2.59
C PHE A 14 -4.28 -1.87 1.36
N ILE A 15 -5.37 -2.62 1.19
CA ILE A 15 -6.38 -2.33 0.17
C ILE A 15 -7.64 -1.96 0.93
N ASP A 16 -8.14 -0.76 0.68
CA ASP A 16 -9.35 -0.23 1.28
C ASP A 16 -10.46 -0.22 0.22
N TRP A 17 -11.29 -1.27 0.25
CA TRP A 17 -12.43 -1.40 -0.65
C TRP A 17 -13.61 -0.51 -0.25
N GLU A 18 -13.64 -0.03 0.99
CA GLU A 18 -14.75 0.74 1.57
C GLU A 18 -14.50 2.25 1.49
N LEU A 19 -13.33 2.68 1.01
CA LEU A 19 -13.01 4.09 0.83
C LEU A 19 -13.85 4.72 -0.29
N GLU A 20 -14.74 5.63 0.07
CA GLU A 20 -15.65 6.33 -0.86
C GLU A 20 -15.23 7.76 -1.16
N SER A 21 -14.41 8.38 -0.31
CA SER A 21 -13.99 9.77 -0.47
C SER A 21 -12.58 10.02 0.06
N PHE A 22 -11.90 10.99 -0.51
CA PHE A 22 -10.57 11.40 -0.11
C PHE A 22 -10.48 12.93 -0.08
N HIS A 23 -9.77 13.47 0.91
CA HIS A 23 -9.80 14.91 1.22
C HIS A 23 -11.23 15.47 1.40
N GLY A 24 -12.07 14.73 2.13
CA GLY A 24 -13.47 15.11 2.31
C GLY A 24 -14.27 14.93 1.01
N ALA A 25 -15.12 15.91 0.67
CA ALA A 25 -15.95 15.85 -0.53
C ALA A 25 -15.22 16.25 -1.83
N ASP A 26 -13.93 16.60 -1.74
CA ASP A 26 -13.15 17.09 -2.87
C ASP A 26 -12.86 16.00 -3.91
N TYR A 27 -12.80 14.74 -3.48
CA TYR A 27 -12.51 13.62 -4.37
C TYR A 27 -13.33 12.37 -4.01
N SER A 28 -14.21 11.96 -4.92
CA SER A 28 -14.98 10.71 -4.81
C SER A 28 -14.18 9.52 -5.33
N ILE A 29 -14.22 8.43 -4.59
CA ILE A 29 -13.57 7.17 -4.93
C ILE A 29 -14.65 6.14 -5.22
N ASN A 30 -14.70 5.68 -6.47
CA ASN A 30 -15.78 4.80 -6.94
C ASN A 30 -15.43 3.31 -6.89
N HIS A 31 -14.18 2.96 -6.55
CA HIS A 31 -13.67 1.59 -6.64
C HIS A 31 -12.71 1.24 -5.49
N GLY A 32 -12.84 1.91 -4.34
CA GLY A 32 -11.85 1.84 -3.27
C GLY A 32 -10.48 2.36 -3.68
N SER A 33 -9.49 2.16 -2.81
CA SER A 33 -8.09 2.53 -3.04
C SER A 33 -7.13 1.55 -2.37
N SER A 34 -5.84 1.80 -2.52
CA SER A 34 -4.79 1.05 -1.83
C SER A 34 -3.68 1.98 -1.37
N GLN A 35 -3.25 1.83 -0.12
CA GLN A 35 -2.05 2.49 0.39
C GLN A 35 -0.89 1.48 0.32
N ASN A 36 0.08 1.77 -0.54
CA ASN A 36 1.17 0.87 -0.83
C ASN A 36 2.35 1.14 0.09
N ALA A 37 2.81 0.10 0.80
CA ALA A 37 4.07 0.10 1.53
C ALA A 37 4.91 -1.10 1.09
N TYR A 38 6.23 -0.97 1.16
CA TYR A 38 7.15 -2.00 0.66
C TYR A 38 8.23 -2.36 1.68
N LEU A 39 8.44 -3.66 1.86
CA LEU A 39 9.55 -4.20 2.63
C LEU A 39 10.58 -4.79 1.67
N ILE A 40 11.79 -4.24 1.66
CA ILE A 40 12.93 -4.75 0.92
C ILE A 40 13.87 -5.46 1.89
N LYS A 41 14.25 -6.71 1.58
CA LYS A 41 15.09 -7.54 2.44
C LYS A 41 16.40 -7.90 1.73
N GLU A 42 17.46 -7.15 1.96
CA GLU A 42 18.83 -7.48 1.53
C GLU A 42 19.70 -7.77 2.77
N GLU A 43 20.99 -7.41 2.73
CA GLU A 43 21.85 -7.32 3.92
C GLU A 43 21.19 -6.48 5.03
N LYS A 44 20.46 -5.43 4.64
CA LYS A 44 19.62 -4.63 5.54
C LYS A 44 18.15 -4.74 5.14
N ASN A 45 17.29 -4.63 6.15
CA ASN A 45 15.84 -4.53 5.95
C ASN A 45 15.46 -3.06 5.84
N VAL A 46 14.70 -2.70 4.81
CA VAL A 46 14.22 -1.33 4.58
C VAL A 46 12.71 -1.36 4.40
N LEU A 47 12.01 -0.51 5.15
CA LEU A 47 10.59 -0.21 4.96
C LEU A 47 10.47 1.11 4.18
N ILE A 48 9.70 1.08 3.11
CA ILE A 48 9.35 2.26 2.31
C ILE A 48 7.88 2.59 2.57
N ASP A 49 7.65 3.84 2.97
CA ASP A 49 6.35 4.42 3.33
C ASP A 49 5.62 3.68 4.46
N THR A 50 4.35 4.06 4.68
CA THR A 50 3.41 3.46 5.62
C THR A 50 2.00 3.46 5.02
N VAL A 51 1.04 2.94 5.79
CA VAL A 51 -0.40 2.98 5.48
C VAL A 51 -1.13 3.87 6.48
#